data_AF-A0A957AQH3-F1
#
_entry.id   AF-A0A957AQH3-F1
#
_cell.length_a   1.000
_cell.length_b   1.000
_cell.length_c   1.000
_cell.angle_alpha   90.00
_cell.angle_beta   90.00
_cell.angle_gamma   90.00
#
_symmetry.space_group_name_H-M   'P 1'
#
loop_
_entity.id
_entity.type
_entity.pdbx_description
1 polymer ?
#
loop_
_entity_poly.entity_id
_entity_poly.type
_entity_poly.pdbx_seq_one_letter_code
_entity_poly.pdbx_strand_id
1 'polypeptide(L)'
;MLTGNNDDTRETGQLMGLIIVGSCILILAGLFALGHNHQLAGEQSWLSQLGRAAIGLMPASLRIMVSDQARVMGLPLAADSQAYWYLARAGGVVAYMLLWLATSWGIMMSSKVIKGVVSVPVAYALHGYLPILGVVFAALHALVLLGDTYIGFTPWQLLIPFTSTYKPFWTGLGVLAFYLSVALIASSYVRKRIGQKMWRTFHFTSYLGFLMALLHGIMAGSDSDTMVMHIIYLVTGGLTIFLVLFRMLAYSPRVQRAVTANRPPAR
;
A
#
# COMPACT_ATOMS: atom_id res chain seq x y z
N MET A 1 16.77 42.98 -0.29
CA MET A 1 15.32 42.74 -0.13
C MET A 1 15.00 41.50 -0.94
N LEU A 2 15.04 40.31 -0.33
CA LEU A 2 14.90 39.01 -1.01
C LEU A 2 13.42 38.61 -1.00
N THR A 3 12.81 38.58 -2.18
CA THR A 3 11.44 38.10 -2.42
C THR A 3 11.41 36.58 -2.32
N GLY A 4 11.17 36.04 -1.12
CA GLY A 4 10.85 34.64 -0.92
C GLY A 4 9.56 34.53 -0.11
N ASN A 5 8.45 34.13 -0.75
CA ASN A 5 7.36 33.43 -0.03
C ASN A 5 6.17 32.90 -0.87
N ASN A 6 6.06 33.23 -2.17
CA ASN A 6 4.79 32.98 -2.87
C ASN A 6 4.73 31.69 -3.70
N ASP A 7 5.87 31.10 -4.07
CA ASP A 7 5.89 29.89 -4.90
C ASP A 7 5.81 28.60 -4.05
N ASP A 8 6.48 28.56 -2.90
CA ASP A 8 6.48 27.39 -2.00
C ASP A 8 5.09 27.13 -1.39
N THR A 9 4.32 28.19 -1.14
CA THR A 9 2.93 28.11 -0.63
C THR A 9 1.92 27.72 -1.71
N ARG A 10 2.19 28.08 -2.98
CA ARG A 10 1.39 27.66 -4.14
C ARG A 10 1.62 26.21 -4.51
N GLU A 11 2.86 25.74 -4.52
CA GLU A 11 3.16 24.33 -4.79
C GLU A 11 2.63 23.41 -3.68
N THR A 12 2.77 23.80 -2.41
CA THR A 12 2.15 23.05 -1.30
C THR A 12 0.63 23.06 -1.35
N GLY A 13 0.00 24.18 -1.72
CA GLY A 13 -1.44 24.27 -1.93
C GLY A 13 -1.95 23.42 -3.12
N GLN A 14 -1.20 23.39 -4.23
CA GLN A 14 -1.52 22.56 -5.40
C GLN A 14 -1.34 21.06 -5.11
N LEU A 15 -0.28 20.69 -4.38
CA LEU A 15 -0.08 19.33 -3.89
C LEU A 15 -1.23 18.93 -2.96
N MET A 16 -1.58 19.75 -1.96
CA MET A 16 -2.71 19.47 -1.07
C MET A 16 -4.04 19.35 -1.82
N GLY A 17 -4.26 20.18 -2.84
CA GLY A 17 -5.41 20.06 -3.75
C GLY A 17 -5.41 18.73 -4.50
N LEU A 18 -4.28 18.28 -5.04
CA LEU A 18 -4.14 16.99 -5.73
C LEU A 18 -4.33 15.81 -4.78
N ILE A 19 -3.91 15.94 -3.52
CA ILE A 19 -4.06 14.93 -2.46
C ILE A 19 -5.52 14.78 -2.05
N ILE A 20 -6.23 15.90 -1.87
CA ILE A 20 -7.66 15.90 -1.55
C ILE A 20 -8.45 15.35 -2.75
N VAL A 21 -8.15 15.78 -3.97
CA VAL A 21 -8.82 15.30 -5.18
C VAL A 21 -8.53 13.81 -5.43
N GLY A 22 -7.30 13.34 -5.29
CA GLY A 22 -6.94 11.93 -5.44
C GLY A 22 -7.54 11.02 -4.37
N SER A 23 -7.57 11.49 -3.12
CA SER A 23 -8.24 10.77 -2.02
C SER A 23 -9.76 10.75 -2.20
N CYS A 24 -10.35 11.87 -2.64
CA CYS A 24 -11.77 11.94 -2.99
C CYS A 24 -12.09 11.03 -4.18
N ILE A 25 -11.26 10.91 -5.20
CA ILE A 25 -11.49 10.01 -6.35
C ILE A 25 -11.45 8.55 -5.89
N LEU A 26 -10.53 8.16 -5.00
CA LEU A 26 -10.46 6.79 -4.46
C LEU A 26 -11.63 6.48 -3.51
N ILE A 27 -12.02 7.44 -2.66
CA ILE A 27 -13.21 7.34 -1.81
C ILE A 27 -14.48 7.29 -2.66
N LEU A 28 -14.58 8.10 -3.72
CA LEU A 28 -15.71 8.11 -4.65
C LEU A 28 -15.75 6.85 -5.52
N ALA A 29 -14.62 6.28 -5.91
CA ALA A 29 -14.57 4.99 -6.61
C ALA A 29 -14.99 3.84 -5.68
N GLY A 30 -14.59 3.88 -4.41
CA GLY A 30 -15.05 2.96 -3.36
C GLY A 30 -16.56 3.13 -3.06
N LEU A 31 -17.04 4.37 -2.95
CA LEU A 31 -18.46 4.70 -2.75
C LEU A 31 -19.30 4.42 -4.00
N PHE A 32 -18.75 4.50 -5.22
CA PHE A 32 -19.40 4.09 -6.46
C PHE A 32 -19.51 2.56 -6.55
N ALA A 33 -18.47 1.83 -6.12
CA ALA A 33 -18.50 0.38 -6.00
C ALA A 33 -19.48 -0.10 -4.91
N LEU A 34 -19.55 0.60 -3.77
CA LEU A 34 -20.58 0.40 -2.74
C LEU A 34 -21.98 0.83 -3.22
N GLY A 35 -22.04 1.87 -4.05
CA GLY A 35 -23.24 2.44 -4.67
C GLY A 35 -23.91 1.50 -5.66
N HIS A 36 -23.15 0.66 -6.35
CA HIS A 36 -23.68 -0.30 -7.31
C HIS A 36 -24.40 -1.48 -6.63
N ASN A 37 -24.20 -1.67 -5.32
CA ASN A 37 -24.99 -2.58 -4.49
C ASN A 37 -26.21 -1.91 -3.83
N HIS A 38 -26.55 -0.67 -4.20
CA HIS A 38 -27.83 -0.10 -3.85
C HIS A 38 -28.86 -0.36 -4.93
N GLN A 39 -29.76 -1.28 -4.60
CA GLN A 39 -31.14 -1.40 -5.07
C GLN A 39 -31.98 -0.10 -4.92
N LEU A 40 -31.37 1.10 -4.85
CA LEU A 40 -32.00 2.36 -4.42
C LEU A 40 -31.65 3.63 -5.25
N ALA A 41 -30.95 3.55 -6.40
CA ALA A 41 -30.83 4.68 -7.32
C ALA A 41 -31.16 4.24 -8.76
N GLY A 42 -32.31 4.70 -9.25
CA GLY A 42 -32.99 4.14 -10.42
C GLY A 42 -32.24 4.22 -11.75
N GLU A 43 -32.63 3.34 -12.66
CA GLU A 43 -32.09 3.03 -13.99
C GLU A 43 -32.02 4.20 -15.02
N GLN A 44 -32.24 5.45 -14.59
CA GLN A 44 -32.54 6.60 -15.46
C GLN A 44 -31.50 7.74 -15.43
N SER A 45 -30.30 7.57 -14.87
CA SER A 45 -29.29 8.64 -14.95
C SER A 45 -28.77 8.82 -16.39
N TRP A 46 -28.60 10.06 -16.85
CA TRP A 46 -28.13 10.38 -18.22
C TRP A 46 -26.75 9.78 -18.54
N LEU A 47 -25.90 9.61 -17.51
CA LEU A 47 -24.62 8.91 -17.61
C LEU A 47 -24.78 7.43 -17.96
N SER A 48 -25.81 6.77 -17.43
CA SER A 48 -26.12 5.37 -17.80
C SER A 48 -26.62 5.25 -19.24
N GLN A 49 -27.33 6.27 -19.75
CA GLN A 49 -27.81 6.32 -21.13
C GLN A 49 -26.67 6.54 -22.13
N LEU A 50 -25.74 7.46 -21.83
CA LEU A 50 -24.53 7.67 -22.63
C LEU A 50 -23.61 6.45 -22.63
N GLY A 51 -23.46 5.77 -21.49
CA GLY A 51 -22.73 4.51 -21.40
C GLY A 51 -23.34 3.41 -22.29
N ARG A 52 -24.67 3.28 -22.29
CA ARG A 52 -25.39 2.33 -23.17
C ARG A 52 -25.22 2.67 -24.65
N ALA A 53 -25.31 3.95 -25.02
CA ALA A 53 -25.13 4.40 -26.40
C ALA A 53 -23.69 4.15 -26.90
N ALA A 54 -22.68 4.45 -26.08
CA ALA A 54 -21.28 4.20 -26.40
C ALA A 54 -20.97 2.69 -26.60
N ILE A 55 -21.55 1.82 -25.76
CA ILE A 55 -21.44 0.37 -25.93
C ILE A 55 -22.17 -0.11 -27.20
N GLY A 56 -23.33 0.47 -27.51
CA GLY A 56 -24.10 0.16 -28.72
C GLY A 56 -23.37 0.46 -30.03
N LEU A 57 -22.48 1.47 -30.03
CA LEU A 57 -21.67 1.87 -31.17
C LEU A 57 -20.44 0.97 -31.42
N MET A 58 -20.07 0.11 -30.46
CA MET A 58 -18.94 -0.80 -30.62
C MET A 58 -19.27 -1.96 -31.59
N PRO A 59 -18.29 -2.45 -32.38
CA PRO A 59 -18.45 -3.69 -33.14
C PRO A 59 -18.84 -4.86 -32.23
N ALA A 60 -19.66 -5.80 -32.73
CA ALA A 60 -20.19 -6.92 -31.93
C ALA A 60 -19.08 -7.78 -31.31
N SER A 61 -17.98 -8.00 -32.04
CA SER A 61 -16.78 -8.71 -31.55
C SER A 61 -16.14 -8.00 -30.35
N LEU A 62 -16.06 -6.67 -30.38
CA LEU A 62 -15.49 -5.87 -29.30
C LEU A 62 -16.40 -5.86 -28.07
N ARG A 63 -17.73 -5.80 -28.25
CA ARG A 63 -18.68 -5.91 -27.13
C ARG A 63 -18.60 -7.27 -26.45
N ILE A 64 -18.52 -8.35 -27.24
CA ILE A 64 -18.40 -9.71 -26.71
C ILE A 64 -17.09 -9.83 -25.93
N MET A 65 -15.96 -9.42 -26.53
CA MET A 65 -14.65 -9.42 -25.87
C MET A 65 -14.66 -8.60 -24.58
N VAL A 66 -15.16 -7.36 -24.61
CA VAL A 66 -15.23 -6.50 -23.41
C VAL A 66 -16.18 -7.06 -22.35
N SER A 67 -17.32 -7.64 -22.75
CA SER A 67 -18.26 -8.27 -21.83
C SER A 67 -17.71 -9.56 -21.22
N ASP A 68 -16.95 -10.33 -21.99
CA ASP A 68 -16.31 -11.56 -21.54
C ASP A 68 -15.14 -11.22 -20.63
N GLN A 69 -14.32 -10.23 -21.01
CA GLN A 69 -13.26 -9.68 -20.18
C GLN A 69 -13.82 -9.08 -18.89
N ALA A 70 -14.93 -8.33 -18.94
CA ALA A 70 -15.59 -7.76 -17.76
C ALA A 70 -16.20 -8.85 -16.86
N ARG A 71 -16.77 -9.92 -17.43
CA ARG A 71 -17.24 -11.09 -16.69
C ARG A 71 -16.09 -11.86 -16.03
N VAL A 72 -14.99 -12.03 -16.75
CA VAL A 72 -13.74 -12.63 -16.25
C VAL A 72 -13.10 -11.75 -15.17
N MET A 73 -13.20 -10.42 -15.29
CA MET A 73 -12.76 -9.42 -14.31
C MET A 73 -13.78 -9.18 -13.18
N GLY A 74 -14.96 -9.83 -13.22
CA GLY A 74 -15.92 -9.77 -12.12
C GLY A 74 -16.74 -8.50 -12.01
N LEU A 75 -17.00 -7.81 -13.13
CA LEU A 75 -17.89 -6.64 -13.21
C LEU A 75 -19.14 -7.00 -14.02
N PRO A 76 -20.33 -7.08 -13.39
CA PRO A 76 -20.66 -6.71 -12.00
C PRO A 76 -20.27 -7.81 -10.99
N LEU A 77 -20.12 -7.43 -9.71
CA LEU A 77 -19.86 -8.30 -8.54
C LEU A 77 -21.01 -9.29 -8.30
N ALA A 78 -21.27 -10.17 -9.27
CA ALA A 78 -22.33 -11.16 -9.22
C ALA A 78 -21.93 -12.27 -8.25
N ALA A 79 -22.93 -12.85 -7.57
CA ALA A 79 -22.77 -13.88 -6.53
C ALA A 79 -21.99 -15.13 -7.00
N ASP A 80 -21.93 -15.37 -8.31
CA ASP A 80 -21.25 -16.53 -8.92
C ASP A 80 -19.92 -16.17 -9.61
N SER A 81 -19.44 -14.92 -9.46
CA SER A 81 -18.23 -14.45 -10.11
C SER A 81 -16.97 -14.71 -9.24
N GLN A 82 -15.85 -15.03 -9.87
CA GLN A 82 -14.53 -15.13 -9.22
C GLN A 82 -13.94 -13.75 -8.84
N ALA A 83 -14.76 -12.70 -8.86
CA ALA A 83 -14.36 -11.30 -8.65
C ALA A 83 -13.72 -11.10 -7.28
N TYR A 84 -14.39 -11.55 -6.21
CA TYR A 84 -13.91 -11.43 -4.84
C TYR A 84 -12.55 -12.12 -4.67
N TRP A 85 -12.38 -13.27 -5.30
CA TRP A 85 -11.13 -14.03 -5.26
C TRP A 85 -9.98 -13.28 -5.95
N TYR A 86 -10.17 -12.80 -7.18
CA TYR A 86 -9.16 -12.02 -7.89
C TYR A 86 -8.84 -10.69 -7.20
N LEU A 87 -9.87 -9.97 -6.73
CA LEU A 87 -9.72 -8.69 -6.03
C LEU A 87 -8.99 -8.84 -4.70
N ALA A 88 -9.34 -9.86 -3.91
CA ALA A 88 -8.64 -10.14 -2.66
C ALA A 88 -7.16 -10.44 -2.93
N ARG A 89 -6.85 -11.30 -3.91
CA ARG A 89 -5.46 -11.64 -4.27
C ARG A 89 -4.68 -10.43 -4.76
N ALA A 90 -5.21 -9.69 -5.75
CA ALA A 90 -4.57 -8.51 -6.31
C ALA A 90 -4.37 -7.41 -5.24
N GLY A 91 -5.40 -7.15 -4.43
CA GLY A 91 -5.34 -6.17 -3.34
C GLY A 91 -4.26 -6.52 -2.31
N GLY A 92 -4.12 -7.80 -1.96
CA GLY A 92 -3.10 -8.27 -1.03
C GLY A 92 -1.68 -8.07 -1.58
N VAL A 93 -1.45 -8.41 -2.84
CA VAL A 93 -0.15 -8.20 -3.51
C VAL A 93 0.18 -6.71 -3.59
N VAL A 94 -0.77 -5.86 -3.97
CA VAL A 94 -0.56 -4.40 -4.05
C VAL A 94 -0.26 -3.82 -2.66
N ALA A 95 -1.01 -4.20 -1.63
CA ALA A 95 -0.76 -3.77 -0.25
C ALA A 95 0.64 -4.16 0.22
N TYR A 96 1.05 -5.40 -0.05
CA TYR A 96 2.38 -5.92 0.27
C TYR A 96 3.49 -5.11 -0.42
N MET A 97 3.36 -4.86 -1.73
CA MET A 97 4.34 -4.10 -2.49
C MET A 97 4.45 -2.64 -2.02
N LEU A 98 3.33 -2.01 -1.68
CA LEU A 98 3.31 -0.64 -1.12
C LEU A 98 4.00 -0.58 0.26
N LEU A 99 3.76 -1.57 1.12
CA LEU A 99 4.45 -1.68 2.42
C LEU A 99 5.96 -1.90 2.25
N TRP A 100 6.35 -2.77 1.32
CA TRP A 100 7.76 -2.98 0.97
C TRP A 100 8.43 -1.70 0.44
N LEU A 101 7.77 -0.99 -0.48
CA LEU A 101 8.26 0.28 -1.01
C LEU A 101 8.40 1.31 0.11
N ALA A 102 7.39 1.47 0.98
CA ALA A 102 7.44 2.38 2.12
C ALA A 102 8.65 2.08 3.04
N THR A 103 8.86 0.79 3.35
CA THR A 103 9.95 0.32 4.21
C THR A 103 11.32 0.56 3.58
N SER A 104 11.50 0.12 2.33
CA SER A 104 12.76 0.28 1.59
C SER A 104 13.09 1.75 1.36
N TRP A 105 12.08 2.58 1.06
CA TRP A 105 12.23 4.03 0.93
C TRP A 105 12.71 4.69 2.24
N GLY A 106 12.14 4.28 3.38
CA GLY A 106 12.59 4.74 4.70
C GLY A 106 14.05 4.36 5.01
N ILE A 107 14.50 3.17 4.60
CA ILE A 107 15.91 2.77 4.74
C ILE A 107 16.81 3.65 3.86
N MET A 108 16.43 3.89 2.61
CA MET A 108 17.20 4.72 1.68
C MET A 108 17.31 6.18 2.15
N MET A 109 16.21 6.76 2.64
CA MET A 109 16.18 8.10 3.25
C MET A 109 17.13 8.19 4.44
N SER A 110 17.03 7.23 5.38
CA SER A 110 17.85 7.23 6.59
C SER A 110 19.33 6.91 6.35
N SER A 111 19.65 6.25 5.23
CA SER A 111 21.02 5.94 4.80
C SER A 111 21.62 7.03 3.89
N LYS A 112 20.86 8.09 3.56
CA LYS A 112 21.25 9.19 2.66
C LYS A 112 21.62 8.75 1.23
N VAL A 113 21.20 7.56 0.80
CA VAL A 113 21.46 7.04 -0.56
C VAL A 113 20.82 7.93 -1.62
N ILE A 114 19.63 8.46 -1.34
CA ILE A 114 18.88 9.32 -2.25
C ILE A 114 19.19 10.81 -2.08
N LYS A 115 20.17 11.17 -1.24
CA LYS A 115 20.53 12.57 -1.00
C LYS A 115 21.12 13.16 -2.28
N GLY A 116 20.50 14.23 -2.80
CA GLY A 116 20.93 14.89 -4.03
C GLY A 116 20.35 14.29 -5.32
N VAL A 117 19.69 13.13 -5.22
CA VAL A 117 18.93 12.52 -6.33
C VAL A 117 17.46 12.94 -6.26
N VAL A 118 16.89 12.91 -5.06
CA VAL A 118 15.50 13.31 -4.79
C VAL A 118 15.49 14.49 -3.82
N SER A 119 14.63 15.47 -4.08
CA SER A 119 14.47 16.61 -3.18
C SER A 119 13.92 16.16 -1.82
N VAL A 120 14.34 16.84 -0.76
CA VAL A 120 13.95 16.48 0.62
C VAL A 120 12.42 16.47 0.78
N PRO A 121 11.65 17.48 0.32
CA PRO A 121 10.19 17.47 0.45
C PRO A 121 9.53 16.27 -0.24
N VAL A 122 9.96 15.95 -1.46
CA VAL A 122 9.43 14.82 -2.23
C VAL A 122 9.73 13.49 -1.54
N ALA A 123 10.95 13.32 -1.02
CA ALA A 123 11.31 12.09 -0.31
C ALA A 123 10.43 11.85 0.92
N TYR A 124 10.17 12.90 1.71
CA TYR A 124 9.27 12.83 2.87
C TYR A 124 7.81 12.61 2.46
N ALA A 125 7.34 13.28 1.40
CA ALA A 125 6.00 13.08 0.88
C ALA A 125 5.77 11.61 0.46
N LEU A 126 6.66 11.06 -0.37
CA LEU A 126 6.58 9.67 -0.82
C LEU A 126 6.57 8.69 0.36
N HIS A 127 7.44 8.88 1.35
CA HIS A 127 7.45 8.03 2.55
C HIS A 127 6.16 8.12 3.37
N GLY A 128 5.49 9.28 3.39
CA GLY A 128 4.20 9.46 4.04
C GLY A 128 3.05 8.81 3.29
N TYR A 129 3.03 8.88 1.95
CA TYR A 129 1.93 8.37 1.13
C TYR A 129 1.92 6.85 0.94
N LEU A 130 3.08 6.25 0.68
CA LEU A 130 3.19 4.81 0.43
C LEU A 130 2.53 3.93 1.52
N PRO A 131 2.79 4.12 2.83
CA PRO A 131 2.17 3.29 3.86
C PRO A 131 0.66 3.56 4.02
N ILE A 132 0.20 4.78 3.76
CA ILE A 132 -1.25 5.10 3.78
C ILE A 132 -1.96 4.33 2.67
N LEU A 133 -1.44 4.37 1.44
CA LEU A 133 -1.97 3.56 0.34
C LEU A 133 -1.88 2.07 0.65
N GLY A 134 -0.76 1.61 1.24
CA GLY A 134 -0.61 0.21 1.67
C GLY A 134 -1.70 -0.23 2.66
N VAL A 135 -2.02 0.61 3.65
CA VAL A 135 -3.12 0.35 4.60
C VAL A 135 -4.48 0.36 3.90
N VAL A 136 -4.73 1.29 2.97
CA VAL A 136 -5.98 1.32 2.20
C VAL A 136 -6.15 0.02 1.40
N PHE A 137 -5.14 -0.41 0.66
CA PHE A 137 -5.19 -1.67 -0.10
C PHE A 137 -5.26 -2.90 0.81
N ALA A 138 -4.61 -2.90 1.97
CA ALA A 138 -4.73 -3.97 2.95
C ALA A 138 -6.15 -4.05 3.54
N ALA A 139 -6.79 -2.91 3.79
CA ALA A 139 -8.18 -2.85 4.22
C ALA A 139 -9.12 -3.35 3.12
N LEU A 140 -8.90 -2.94 1.86
CA LEU A 140 -9.67 -3.44 0.72
C LEU A 140 -9.50 -4.95 0.55
N HIS A 141 -8.26 -5.46 0.62
CA HIS A 141 -7.95 -6.88 0.62
C HIS A 141 -8.76 -7.63 1.68
N ALA A 142 -8.73 -7.15 2.93
CA ALA A 142 -9.48 -7.77 4.03
C ALA A 142 -11.00 -7.71 3.79
N LEU A 143 -11.54 -6.54 3.44
CA LEU A 143 -12.99 -6.36 3.26
C LEU A 143 -13.55 -7.21 2.12
N VAL A 144 -12.82 -7.35 1.01
CA VAL A 144 -13.22 -8.19 -0.12
C VAL A 144 -13.30 -9.67 0.28
N LEU A 145 -12.52 -10.14 1.25
CA LEU A 145 -12.62 -11.53 1.75
C LEU A 145 -13.97 -11.85 2.40
N LEU A 146 -14.75 -10.85 2.84
CA LEU A 146 -16.11 -11.09 3.36
C LEU A 146 -17.09 -11.56 2.28
N GLY A 147 -16.82 -11.25 1.01
CA GLY A 147 -17.60 -11.73 -0.11
C GLY A 147 -17.14 -13.07 -0.66
N ASP A 148 -16.05 -13.64 -0.14
CA ASP A 148 -15.59 -14.98 -0.51
C ASP A 148 -16.41 -16.07 0.17
N THR A 149 -17.18 -16.82 -0.61
CA THR A 149 -18.01 -17.93 -0.13
C THR A 149 -17.25 -19.24 0.01
N TYR A 150 -16.03 -19.33 -0.55
CA TYR A 150 -15.21 -20.55 -0.47
C TYR A 150 -14.63 -20.76 0.92
N ILE A 151 -13.98 -19.73 1.50
CA ILE A 151 -13.49 -19.77 2.89
C ILE A 151 -14.59 -19.32 3.86
N GLY A 152 -15.43 -18.34 3.47
CA GLY A 152 -16.52 -17.85 4.31
C GLY A 152 -16.02 -17.05 5.52
N PHE A 153 -15.17 -16.05 5.29
CA PHE A 153 -14.66 -15.21 6.37
C PHE A 153 -15.78 -14.40 7.04
N THR A 154 -15.74 -14.34 8.38
CA THR A 154 -16.60 -13.45 9.17
C THR A 154 -15.88 -12.16 9.53
N PRO A 155 -16.60 -11.05 9.81
CA PRO A 155 -15.97 -9.80 10.26
C PRO A 155 -15.05 -9.96 11.49
N TRP A 156 -15.40 -10.87 12.41
CA TRP A 156 -14.57 -11.16 13.58
C TRP A 156 -13.22 -11.78 13.23
N GLN A 157 -13.17 -12.62 12.19
CA GLN A 157 -11.95 -13.26 11.73
C GLN A 157 -10.98 -12.30 11.02
N LEU A 158 -11.48 -11.17 10.53
CA LEU A 158 -10.66 -10.09 9.98
C LEU A 158 -10.09 -9.18 11.09
N LEU A 159 -10.82 -9.03 12.20
CA LEU A 159 -10.47 -8.08 13.26
C LEU A 159 -9.67 -8.72 14.39
N ILE A 160 -9.90 -10.00 14.69
CA ILE A 160 -9.25 -10.68 15.82
C ILE A 160 -8.18 -11.62 15.24
N PRO A 161 -6.88 -11.35 15.48
CA PRO A 161 -5.82 -12.19 14.95
C PRO A 161 -5.98 -13.63 15.44
N PHE A 162 -5.62 -14.59 14.60
CA PHE A 162 -5.61 -16.02 14.89
C PHE A 162 -6.98 -16.71 15.02
N THR A 163 -8.09 -16.03 14.72
CA THR A 163 -9.44 -16.62 14.80
C THR A 163 -9.97 -17.18 13.47
N SER A 164 -9.28 -16.94 12.35
CA SER A 164 -9.62 -17.51 11.05
C SER A 164 -9.52 -19.04 11.07
N THR A 165 -10.45 -19.72 10.40
CA THR A 165 -10.37 -21.16 10.12
C THR A 165 -9.33 -21.50 9.05
N TYR A 166 -8.96 -20.52 8.20
CA TYR A 166 -7.95 -20.67 7.16
C TYR A 166 -6.59 -20.21 7.66
N LYS A 167 -5.65 -21.17 7.78
CA LYS A 167 -4.24 -20.95 8.18
C LYS A 167 -4.12 -19.93 9.35
N PRO A 168 -4.71 -20.22 10.53
CA PRO A 168 -4.99 -19.22 11.56
C PRO A 168 -3.77 -18.38 11.97
N PHE A 169 -2.62 -19.02 12.17
CA PHE A 169 -1.37 -18.36 12.55
C PHE A 169 -0.93 -17.33 11.50
N TRP A 170 -0.84 -17.74 10.24
CA TRP A 170 -0.36 -16.89 9.15
C TRP A 170 -1.34 -15.77 8.80
N THR A 171 -2.64 -16.05 8.83
CA THR A 171 -3.68 -15.03 8.68
C THR A 171 -3.64 -14.01 9.81
N GLY A 172 -3.43 -14.46 11.06
CA GLY A 172 -3.27 -13.57 12.21
C GLY A 172 -2.05 -12.65 12.12
N LEU A 173 -0.94 -13.10 11.52
CA LEU A 173 0.21 -12.20 11.24
C LEU A 173 -0.16 -11.07 10.27
N GLY A 174 -1.03 -11.32 9.29
CA GLY A 174 -1.54 -10.29 8.38
C GLY A 174 -2.35 -9.22 9.14
N VAL A 175 -3.24 -9.64 10.04
CA VAL A 175 -4.02 -8.74 10.91
C VAL A 175 -3.09 -7.91 11.81
N LEU A 176 -2.10 -8.54 12.44
CA LEU A 176 -1.11 -7.83 13.26
C LEU A 176 -0.26 -6.84 12.45
N ALA A 177 0.17 -7.23 11.23
CA ALA A 177 0.91 -6.35 10.33
C ALA A 177 0.09 -5.12 9.92
N PHE A 178 -1.21 -5.31 9.65
CA PHE A 178 -2.14 -4.22 9.36
C PHE A 178 -2.26 -3.26 10.55
N TYR A 179 -2.52 -3.77 11.76
CA TYR A 179 -2.62 -2.94 12.97
C TYR A 179 -1.32 -2.21 13.28
N LEU A 180 -0.18 -2.88 13.15
CA LEU A 180 1.12 -2.26 13.36
C LEU A 180 1.36 -1.14 12.35
N SER A 181 0.98 -1.33 11.09
CA SER A 181 1.10 -0.30 10.03
C SER A 181 0.24 0.92 10.34
N VAL A 182 -1.03 0.72 10.75
CA VAL A 182 -1.92 1.81 11.19
C VAL A 182 -1.32 2.54 12.39
N ALA A 183 -0.82 1.82 13.39
CA ALA A 183 -0.21 2.40 14.58
C ALA A 183 1.06 3.20 14.23
N LEU A 184 1.89 2.72 13.31
CA LEU A 184 3.09 3.42 12.81
C LEU A 184 2.74 4.74 12.11
N ILE A 185 1.70 4.73 11.27
CA ILE A 185 1.17 5.94 10.64
C ILE A 185 0.70 6.93 11.72
N ALA A 186 -0.17 6.48 12.63
CA ALA A 186 -0.70 7.31 13.71
C ALA A 186 0.43 7.90 14.59
N SER A 187 1.45 7.10 14.92
CA SER A 187 2.61 7.52 15.71
C SER A 187 3.34 8.72 15.09
N SER A 188 3.35 8.81 13.75
CA SER A 188 4.02 9.89 13.02
C SER A 188 3.29 11.22 13.16
N TYR A 189 1.95 11.20 13.25
CA TYR A 189 1.14 12.40 13.51
C TYR A 189 1.26 12.88 14.98
N VAL A 190 1.38 11.95 15.94
CA VAL A 190 1.53 12.31 17.36
C VAL A 190 2.98 12.46 17.80
N ARG A 191 3.96 12.37 16.88
CA ARG A 191 5.41 12.43 17.15
C ARG A 191 5.82 13.58 18.07
N LYS A 192 5.20 14.76 17.92
CA LYS A 192 5.48 15.95 18.75
C LYS A 192 5.12 15.74 20.23
N ARG A 193 4.12 14.89 20.53
CA ARG A 193 3.67 14.57 21.90
C ARG A 193 4.47 13.43 22.53
N ILE A 194 4.76 12.38 21.76
CA ILE A 194 5.47 11.20 22.25
C ILE A 194 7.01 11.36 22.29
N GLY A 195 7.54 12.39 21.62
CA GLY A 195 8.97 12.67 21.55
C GLY A 195 9.71 11.84 20.50
N GLN A 196 10.82 12.38 20.00
CA GLN A 196 11.57 11.80 18.88
C GLN A 196 12.16 10.43 19.19
N LYS A 197 12.64 10.21 20.42
CA LYS A 197 13.25 8.94 20.83
C LYS A 197 12.22 7.81 20.81
N MET A 198 11.08 8.01 21.46
CA MET A 198 10.01 7.00 21.53
C MET A 198 9.43 6.73 20.14
N TRP A 199 9.13 7.79 19.38
CA TRP A 199 8.68 7.64 17.99
C TRP A 199 9.66 6.82 17.16
N ARG A 200 10.96 7.11 17.23
CA ARG A 200 11.96 6.38 16.46
C ARG A 200 12.08 4.91 16.86
N THR A 201 12.06 4.61 18.17
CA THR A 201 12.07 3.22 18.67
C THR A 201 10.85 2.46 18.17
N PHE A 202 9.66 3.05 18.29
CA PHE A 202 8.44 2.45 17.79
C PHE A 202 8.48 2.30 16.27
N HIS A 203 8.98 3.31 15.55
CA HIS A 203 9.05 3.29 14.09
C HIS A 203 9.97 2.17 13.55
N PHE A 204 10.96 1.71 14.31
CA PHE A 204 11.76 0.53 13.94
C PHE A 204 10.96 -0.78 13.90
N THR A 205 9.79 -0.84 14.56
CA THR A 205 8.89 -2.00 14.42
C THR A 205 8.30 -2.12 13.01
N SER A 206 8.46 -1.11 12.14
CA SER A 206 8.15 -1.25 10.70
C SER A 206 8.83 -2.46 10.04
N TYR A 207 10.06 -2.80 10.45
CA TYR A 207 10.74 -4.00 9.96
C TYR A 207 10.01 -5.29 10.36
N LEU A 208 9.47 -5.33 11.58
CA LEU A 208 8.66 -6.44 12.05
C LEU A 208 7.32 -6.50 11.29
N GLY A 209 6.68 -5.35 11.06
CA GLY A 209 5.45 -5.28 10.25
C GLY A 209 5.64 -5.80 8.83
N PHE A 210 6.74 -5.41 8.16
CA PHE A 210 7.09 -5.95 6.85
C PHE A 210 7.35 -7.45 6.90
N LEU A 211 8.10 -7.95 7.89
CA LEU A 211 8.36 -9.38 8.04
C LEU A 211 7.06 -10.18 8.26
N MET A 212 6.15 -9.69 9.11
CA MET A 212 4.85 -10.30 9.33
C MET A 212 4.03 -10.36 8.05
N ALA A 213 4.00 -9.27 7.26
CA ALA A 213 3.30 -9.22 5.98
C ALA A 213 3.92 -10.16 4.93
N LEU A 214 5.26 -10.23 4.87
CA LEU A 214 5.99 -11.15 3.99
C LEU A 214 5.67 -12.62 4.34
N LEU A 215 5.76 -12.99 5.62
CA LEU A 215 5.45 -14.34 6.08
C LEU A 215 3.97 -14.69 5.89
N HIS A 216 3.07 -13.74 6.14
CA HIS A 216 1.66 -13.88 5.82
C HIS A 216 1.45 -14.17 4.33
N GLY A 217 2.06 -13.37 3.43
CA GLY A 217 1.99 -13.56 1.99
C GLY A 217 2.50 -14.95 1.57
N ILE A 218 3.72 -15.32 1.98
CA ILE A 218 4.33 -16.61 1.63
C ILE A 218 3.46 -17.78 2.12
N MET A 219 3.04 -17.75 3.39
CA MET A 219 2.45 -18.94 4.01
C MET A 219 0.94 -19.03 3.82
N ALA A 220 0.23 -17.90 3.73
CA ALA A 220 -1.23 -17.87 3.57
C ALA A 220 -1.68 -17.64 2.12
N GLY A 221 -0.87 -16.98 1.30
CA GLY A 221 -1.19 -16.67 -0.09
C GLY A 221 -1.42 -17.92 -0.93
N SER A 222 -2.50 -17.94 -1.70
CA SER A 222 -2.83 -19.05 -2.61
C SER A 222 -1.93 -19.08 -3.86
N ASP A 223 -1.28 -17.96 -4.18
CA ASP A 223 -0.33 -17.85 -5.30
C ASP A 223 1.12 -18.14 -4.94
N SER A 224 1.39 -18.47 -3.69
CA SER A 224 2.76 -18.56 -3.21
C SER A 224 3.59 -19.63 -3.93
N ASP A 225 2.96 -20.66 -4.48
CA ASP A 225 3.65 -21.72 -5.25
C ASP A 225 4.01 -21.28 -6.69
N THR A 226 3.56 -20.12 -7.14
CA THR A 226 3.87 -19.61 -8.48
C THR A 226 5.30 -19.04 -8.53
N MET A 227 5.99 -19.28 -9.66
CA MET A 227 7.33 -18.75 -9.89
C MET A 227 7.40 -17.22 -9.73
N VAL A 228 6.36 -16.51 -10.19
CA VAL A 228 6.30 -15.05 -10.10
C VAL A 228 6.30 -14.59 -8.64
N MET A 229 5.50 -15.22 -7.78
CA MET A 229 5.45 -14.85 -6.36
C MET A 229 6.76 -15.20 -5.64
N HIS A 230 7.40 -16.33 -5.96
CA HIS A 230 8.73 -16.64 -5.44
C HIS A 230 9.75 -15.54 -5.77
N ILE A 231 9.78 -15.08 -7.02
CA ILE A 231 10.69 -13.99 -7.44
C ILE A 231 10.37 -12.71 -6.66
N ILE A 232 9.09 -12.36 -6.54
CA ILE A 232 8.67 -11.17 -5.78
C ILE A 232 9.19 -11.27 -4.35
N TYR A 233 8.91 -12.36 -3.62
CA TYR A 233 9.34 -12.53 -2.23
C TYR A 233 10.86 -12.53 -2.05
N LEU A 234 11.60 -13.17 -2.97
CA LEU A 234 13.06 -13.18 -2.94
C LEU A 234 13.64 -11.79 -3.19
N VAL A 235 13.13 -11.06 -4.18
CA VAL A 235 13.61 -9.71 -4.51
C VAL A 235 13.29 -8.73 -3.39
N THR A 236 12.05 -8.72 -2.89
CA THR A 236 11.64 -7.78 -1.86
C THR A 236 12.34 -8.06 -0.53
N GLY A 237 12.31 -9.31 -0.07
CA GLY A 237 12.98 -9.73 1.16
C GLY A 237 14.51 -9.56 1.07
N GLY A 238 15.10 -10.04 -0.01
CA GLY A 238 16.55 -9.92 -0.27
C GLY A 238 17.01 -8.48 -0.36
N LEU A 239 16.30 -7.61 -1.08
CA LEU A 239 16.66 -6.19 -1.16
C LEU A 239 16.51 -5.49 0.18
N THR A 240 15.44 -5.77 0.94
CA THR A 240 15.28 -5.18 2.28
C THR A 240 16.42 -5.61 3.20
N ILE A 241 16.78 -6.90 3.22
CA ILE A 241 17.94 -7.39 3.99
C ILE A 241 19.23 -6.69 3.55
N PHE A 242 19.49 -6.64 2.23
CA PHE A 242 20.65 -5.94 1.68
C PHE A 242 20.71 -4.47 2.12
N LEU A 243 19.60 -3.74 2.02
CA LEU A 243 19.53 -2.32 2.43
C LEU A 243 19.75 -2.14 3.94
N VAL A 244 19.23 -3.05 4.77
CA VAL A 244 19.46 -3.04 6.22
C VAL A 244 20.94 -3.29 6.53
N LEU A 245 21.55 -4.30 5.91
CA LEU A 245 22.98 -4.62 6.09
C LEU A 245 23.87 -3.47 5.60
N PHE A 246 23.58 -2.93 4.41
CA PHE A 246 24.25 -1.76 3.87
C PHE A 246 24.22 -0.59 4.85
N ARG A 247 23.03 -0.29 5.43
CA ARG A 247 22.88 0.76 6.43
C ARG A 247 23.74 0.51 7.67
N MET A 248 23.75 -0.72 8.19
CA MET A 248 24.54 -1.07 9.38
C MET A 248 26.04 -0.88 9.14
N LEU A 249 26.52 -1.24 7.96
CA LEU A 249 27.93 -1.12 7.58
C LEU A 249 28.33 0.33 7.27
N ALA A 250 27.56 1.05 6.45
CA ALA A 250 27.86 2.41 6.01
C ALA A 250 27.77 3.46 7.13
N TYR A 251 26.98 3.19 8.19
CA TYR A 251 26.83 4.09 9.35
C TYR A 251 27.47 3.57 10.64
N SER A 252 28.35 2.58 10.57
CA SER A 252 29.12 2.16 11.73
C SER A 252 30.03 3.30 12.23
N PRO A 253 30.01 3.64 13.54
CA PRO A 253 30.90 4.65 14.12
C PRO A 253 32.38 4.41 13.82
N ARG A 254 32.77 3.14 13.61
CA ARG A 254 34.13 2.75 13.25
C ARG A 254 34.52 3.23 11.85
N VAL A 255 33.62 3.07 10.87
CA VAL A 255 33.82 3.54 9.49
C VAL A 255 33.86 5.07 9.45
N GLN A 256 32.95 5.73 10.18
CA GLN A 256 32.96 7.19 10.25
C GLN A 256 34.25 7.72 10.88
N ARG A 257 34.71 7.11 11.99
CA ARG A 257 36.00 7.47 12.63
C ARG A 257 37.21 7.24 11.71
N ALA A 258 37.22 6.14 10.94
CA ALA A 258 38.29 5.88 9.98
C ALA A 258 38.31 6.91 8.84
N VAL A 259 37.14 7.33 8.34
CA VAL A 259 37.02 8.37 7.32
C VAL A 259 37.45 9.75 7.85
N THR A 260 37.10 10.12 9.09
CA THR A 260 37.59 11.37 9.68
C THR A 260 39.07 11.33 10.01
N ALA A 261 39.60 10.19 10.46
CA ALA A 261 41.04 10.05 10.76
C ALA A 261 41.92 10.19 9.51
N ASN A 262 41.42 9.80 8.34
CA ASN A 262 42.13 9.91 7.06
C ASN A 262 41.86 11.21 6.28
N ARG A 263 41.15 12.20 6.85
CA ARG A 263 40.99 13.50 6.18
C ARG A 263 42.26 14.34 6.34
N PRO A 264 42.89 14.82 5.24
CA PRO A 264 44.02 15.73 5.35
C PRO A 264 43.58 17.03 6.05
N PRO A 265 44.48 17.67 6.82
CA PRO A 265 44.18 18.91 7.52
C PRO A 265 43.71 19.98 6.53
N ALA A 266 42.68 20.73 6.91
CA ALA A 266 42.17 21.83 6.10
C ALA A 266 43.29 22.86 5.93
N ARG A 267 43.60 23.19 4.67
CA ARG A 267 44.53 24.27 4.30
C ARG A 267 43.88 25.63 4.51
#